data_AF-A0A914WIG1-F1
#
_entry.id   AF-A0A914WIG1-F1
#
_cell.length_a   1.000
_cell.length_b   1.000
_cell.length_c   1.000
_cell.angle_alpha   90.00
_cell.angle_beta   90.00
_cell.angle_gamma   90.00
#
_symmetry.space_group_name_H-M   'P 1'
#
loop_
_entity.id
_entity.type
_entity.pdbx_description
1 polymer ?
#
loop_
_entity_poly.entity_id
_entity_poly.type
_entity_poly.pdbx_seq_one_letter_code
_entity_poly.pdbx_strand_id
1 'polypeptide(L)'
;MNESTGVNYISPWELNRPIKGLGGIGEVIHTAVNCQLSVGDLVTSADMIWPWAKRFVSDDKAMKKVNLPNDQSPSIVLSCLGMIGLTSLLGIQKKGRIDPNKKQTLVVSGAAGACGSLAGQIGRLEGCQRVVGICGSEEKCEVLVNQLGFDAAVNYKTPDVAEKLKASCPNGIDVYFDNVGGLVSDVVISQMNENGSVILCGQIAVYNEDLPYPPPIPQETQDALNQRNIQRDRFTVVNYPEDFAGGLQLLGQWVQEGRLKVLETVADGIENTGQAFVDMMNGRNTGKQLIKVAERNG
;
A
#
# COMPACT_ATOMS: atom_id res chain seq x y z
N MET A 1 -24.62 0.13 -1.68
CA MET A 1 -23.31 0.59 -2.21
C MET A 1 -23.43 2.08 -2.35
N ASN A 2 -22.59 2.86 -1.67
CA ASN A 2 -22.61 4.31 -1.83
C ASN A 2 -22.38 4.68 -3.30
N GLU A 3 -23.27 5.50 -3.85
CA GLU A 3 -23.20 5.93 -5.27
C GLU A 3 -21.94 6.77 -5.55
N SER A 4 -21.33 7.34 -4.50
CA SER A 4 -20.04 8.02 -4.54
C SER A 4 -19.05 7.32 -3.59
N THR A 5 -18.26 6.39 -4.13
CA THR A 5 -17.17 5.72 -3.41
C THR A 5 -15.92 6.59 -3.27
N GLY A 6 -15.98 7.83 -3.78
CA GLY A 6 -14.83 8.72 -3.89
C GLY A 6 -13.76 8.23 -4.88
N VAL A 7 -13.99 7.15 -5.64
CA VAL A 7 -13.03 6.64 -6.63
C VAL A 7 -13.69 6.51 -8.01
N ASN A 8 -13.12 7.18 -9.02
CA ASN A 8 -13.64 7.17 -10.40
C ASN A 8 -12.85 6.25 -11.35
N TYR A 9 -11.85 5.53 -10.84
CA TYR A 9 -10.93 4.72 -11.65
C TYR A 9 -11.23 3.22 -11.62
N ILE A 10 -12.25 2.79 -10.86
CA ILE A 10 -12.68 1.38 -10.78
C ILE A 10 -14.21 1.32 -10.80
N SER A 11 -14.76 0.42 -11.59
CA SER A 11 -16.19 0.13 -11.60
C SER A 11 -16.56 -0.90 -10.52
N PRO A 12 -17.75 -0.81 -9.91
CA PRO A 12 -18.26 -1.85 -9.03
C PRO A 12 -18.28 -3.23 -9.70
N TRP A 13 -18.15 -4.29 -8.91
CA TRP A 13 -18.31 -5.64 -9.43
C TRP A 13 -19.75 -5.90 -9.87
N GLU A 14 -19.90 -6.52 -11.04
CA GLU A 14 -21.20 -6.93 -11.56
C GLU A 14 -21.63 -8.26 -10.94
N LEU A 15 -22.92 -8.36 -10.60
CA LEU A 15 -23.52 -9.62 -10.15
C LEU A 15 -23.38 -10.69 -11.24
N ASN A 16 -23.06 -11.91 -10.83
CA ASN A 16 -22.92 -13.09 -11.70
C ASN A 16 -21.83 -12.96 -12.78
N ARG A 17 -20.85 -12.07 -12.61
CA ARG A 17 -19.65 -12.00 -13.45
C ARG A 17 -18.41 -12.41 -12.64
N PRO A 18 -17.36 -12.95 -13.31
CA PRO A 18 -16.08 -13.12 -12.65
C PRO A 18 -15.57 -11.80 -12.09
N ILE A 19 -15.05 -11.85 -10.86
CA ILE A 19 -14.41 -10.70 -10.22
C ILE A 19 -13.19 -10.28 -11.05
N LYS A 20 -13.07 -8.97 -11.27
CA LYS A 20 -11.89 -8.34 -11.85
C LYS A 20 -11.09 -7.70 -10.72
N GLY A 21 -9.90 -8.25 -10.48
CA GLY A 21 -8.92 -7.67 -9.57
C GLY A 21 -8.05 -6.63 -10.28
N LEU A 22 -7.34 -5.83 -9.48
CA LEU A 22 -6.48 -4.74 -9.96
C LEU A 22 -5.03 -5.16 -10.25
N GLY A 23 -4.81 -6.46 -10.47
CA GLY A 23 -3.48 -7.00 -10.72
C GLY A 23 -3.45 -8.51 -10.59
N GLY A 24 -2.64 -9.13 -11.44
CA GLY A 24 -2.28 -10.53 -11.38
C GLY A 24 -1.06 -10.76 -12.28
N ILE A 25 -0.40 -11.89 -12.06
CA ILE A 25 0.70 -12.34 -12.89
C ILE A 25 0.43 -13.76 -13.32
N GLY A 26 0.72 -14.07 -14.57
CA GLY A 26 0.50 -15.38 -15.15
C GLY A 26 1.49 -15.68 -16.25
N GLU A 27 1.46 -16.93 -16.71
CA GLU A 27 2.28 -17.40 -17.81
C GLU A 27 1.42 -17.62 -19.05
N VAL A 28 1.92 -17.22 -20.21
CA VAL A 28 1.29 -17.50 -21.50
C VAL A 28 1.43 -19.00 -21.80
N ILE A 29 0.31 -19.72 -21.80
CA ILE A 29 0.29 -21.17 -22.09
C ILE A 29 -0.14 -21.52 -23.52
N HIS A 30 -0.73 -20.55 -24.23
CA HIS A 30 -1.17 -20.71 -25.62
C HIS A 30 -1.21 -19.34 -26.31
N THR A 31 -0.89 -19.31 -27.60
CA THR A 31 -0.92 -18.09 -28.41
C THR A 31 -1.66 -18.35 -29.72
N ALA A 32 -2.37 -17.33 -30.19
CA ALA A 32 -2.91 -17.31 -31.54
C ALA A 32 -1.81 -16.98 -32.57
N VAL A 33 -2.10 -17.19 -33.85
CA VAL A 33 -1.22 -16.75 -34.94
C VAL A 33 -1.09 -15.22 -34.91
N ASN A 34 0.13 -14.70 -35.07
CA ASN A 34 0.49 -13.27 -35.00
C ASN A 34 0.40 -12.61 -33.61
N CYS A 35 0.45 -13.38 -32.53
CA CYS A 35 0.62 -12.86 -31.17
C CYS A 35 2.04 -12.30 -30.96
N GLN A 36 2.17 -11.16 -30.28
CA GLN A 36 3.47 -10.58 -29.91
C GLN A 36 4.13 -11.28 -28.71
N LEU A 37 3.35 -12.05 -27.96
CA LEU A 37 3.81 -12.84 -26.83
C LEU A 37 4.10 -14.28 -27.25
N SER A 38 4.99 -14.93 -26.52
CA SER A 38 5.36 -16.34 -26.72
C SER A 38 4.87 -17.19 -25.55
N VAL A 39 4.62 -18.48 -25.80
CA VAL A 39 4.38 -19.46 -24.73
C VAL A 39 5.57 -19.45 -23.76
N GLY A 40 5.30 -19.44 -22.46
CA GLY A 40 6.29 -19.31 -21.39
C GLY A 40 6.58 -17.87 -20.95
N ASP A 41 6.11 -16.86 -21.67
CA ASP A 41 6.25 -15.47 -21.24
C ASP A 41 5.44 -15.21 -19.96
N LEU A 42 6.08 -14.58 -18.97
CA LEU A 42 5.38 -14.02 -17.81
C LEU A 42 4.75 -12.68 -18.19
N VAL A 43 3.49 -12.51 -17.82
CA VAL A 43 2.70 -11.33 -18.16
C VAL A 43 1.88 -10.82 -16.98
N THR A 44 1.67 -9.51 -16.96
CA THR A 44 0.69 -8.81 -16.11
C THR A 44 -0.24 -7.99 -17.01
N SER A 45 -1.33 -7.47 -16.47
CA SER A 45 -2.23 -6.62 -17.25
C SER A 45 -1.65 -5.22 -17.48
N ALA A 46 -1.82 -4.71 -18.70
CA ALA A 46 -1.42 -3.35 -19.06
C ALA A 46 -2.44 -2.30 -18.57
N ASP A 47 -3.70 -2.69 -18.42
CA ASP A 47 -4.84 -1.85 -18.02
C ASP A 47 -5.27 -2.08 -16.56
N MET A 48 -4.48 -2.83 -15.79
CA MET A 48 -4.74 -3.15 -14.39
C MET A 48 -6.00 -4.00 -14.17
N ILE A 49 -6.49 -4.71 -15.19
CA ILE A 49 -7.62 -5.64 -15.07
C ILE A 49 -7.12 -7.08 -15.11
N TRP A 50 -7.36 -7.84 -14.03
CA TRP A 50 -7.01 -9.26 -13.97
C TRP A 50 -8.19 -10.09 -13.48
N PRO A 51 -8.78 -10.97 -14.31
CA PRO A 51 -9.87 -11.84 -13.87
C PRO A 51 -9.41 -12.81 -12.78
N TRP A 52 -10.25 -13.00 -11.77
CA TRP A 52 -10.08 -14.09 -10.80
C TRP A 52 -10.49 -15.41 -11.45
N ALA A 53 -9.56 -16.01 -12.18
CA ALA A 53 -9.73 -17.29 -12.85
C ALA A 53 -8.39 -18.05 -12.89
N LYS A 54 -8.45 -19.38 -13.01
CA LYS A 54 -7.25 -20.22 -13.21
C LYS A 54 -6.63 -20.01 -14.60
N ARG A 55 -7.46 -19.68 -15.59
CA ARG A 55 -7.08 -19.39 -16.98
C ARG A 55 -8.09 -18.41 -17.55
N PHE A 56 -7.64 -17.54 -18.45
CA PHE A 56 -8.50 -16.67 -19.24
C PHE A 56 -7.85 -16.38 -20.59
N VAL A 57 -8.65 -15.87 -21.52
CA VAL A 57 -8.20 -15.43 -22.84
C VAL A 57 -8.21 -13.90 -22.85
N SER A 58 -7.18 -13.28 -23.42
CA SER A 58 -7.06 -11.83 -23.56
C SER A 58 -6.41 -11.46 -24.89
N ASP A 59 -6.63 -10.22 -25.32
CA ASP A 59 -5.83 -9.59 -26.38
C ASP A 59 -4.40 -9.38 -25.87
N ASP A 60 -3.40 -9.60 -26.73
CA ASP A 60 -1.99 -9.47 -26.37
C ASP A 60 -1.62 -8.01 -26.06
N LYS A 61 -2.32 -7.04 -26.64
CA LYS A 61 -2.15 -5.59 -26.35
C LYS A 61 -2.62 -5.21 -24.95
N ALA A 62 -3.50 -6.01 -24.34
CA ALA A 62 -3.95 -5.81 -22.97
C ALA A 62 -2.95 -6.40 -21.94
N MET A 63 -1.91 -7.09 -22.40
CA MET A 63 -0.91 -7.74 -21.58
C MET A 63 0.45 -7.06 -21.72
N LYS A 64 1.20 -7.03 -20.62
CA LYS A 64 2.57 -6.54 -20.58
C LYS A 64 3.49 -7.66 -20.15
N LYS A 65 4.50 -7.95 -20.98
CA LYS A 65 5.58 -8.88 -20.63
C LYS A 65 6.34 -8.37 -19.40
N VAL A 66 6.55 -9.25 -18.45
CA VAL A 66 7.26 -8.99 -17.20
C VAL A 66 8.67 -9.55 -17.30
N ASN A 67 9.65 -8.69 -17.10
CA ASN A 67 11.05 -9.08 -16.92
C ASN A 67 11.40 -8.94 -15.44
N LEU A 68 11.70 -10.04 -14.77
CA LEU A 68 12.03 -10.05 -13.35
C LEU A 68 13.53 -9.77 -13.15
N PRO A 69 13.91 -8.88 -12.23
CA PRO A 69 15.30 -8.72 -11.84
C PRO A 69 15.75 -9.93 -10.99
N ASN A 70 16.94 -10.47 -11.26
CA ASN A 70 17.73 -11.35 -10.37
C ASN A 70 16.93 -12.40 -9.58
N ASP A 71 16.26 -13.33 -10.27
CA ASP A 71 15.50 -14.47 -9.69
C ASP A 71 14.44 -14.09 -8.64
N GLN A 72 13.99 -12.83 -8.62
CA GLN A 72 12.90 -12.40 -7.74
C GLN A 72 11.62 -13.19 -8.03
N SER A 73 10.83 -13.43 -6.98
CA SER A 73 9.51 -14.04 -7.15
C SER A 73 8.67 -13.19 -8.11
N PRO A 74 7.95 -13.81 -9.08
CA PRO A 74 7.03 -13.09 -9.95
C PRO A 74 6.00 -12.25 -9.18
N SER A 75 5.64 -12.66 -7.95
CA SER A 75 4.71 -11.91 -7.09
C SER A 75 5.13 -10.46 -6.82
N ILE A 76 6.43 -10.14 -6.95
CA ILE A 76 6.95 -8.81 -6.63
C ILE A 76 6.29 -7.68 -7.44
N VAL A 77 5.81 -7.98 -8.66
CA VAL A 77 5.09 -6.99 -9.49
C VAL A 77 3.69 -6.67 -8.98
N LEU A 78 3.14 -7.51 -8.09
CA LEU A 78 1.87 -7.28 -7.40
C LEU A 78 2.07 -6.57 -6.05
N SER A 79 3.33 -6.39 -5.64
CA SER A 79 3.74 -5.74 -4.41
C SER A 79 4.65 -4.54 -4.71
N CYS A 80 5.96 -4.64 -4.42
CA CYS A 80 6.88 -3.50 -4.48
C CYS A 80 7.13 -2.99 -5.91
N LEU A 81 7.25 -3.88 -6.91
CA LEU A 81 7.51 -3.49 -8.30
C LEU A 81 6.21 -3.30 -9.10
N GLY A 82 5.18 -2.79 -8.44
CA GLY A 82 3.88 -2.51 -9.05
C GLY A 82 3.21 -1.30 -8.42
N MET A 83 1.88 -1.23 -8.58
CA MET A 83 1.07 -0.10 -8.10
C MET A 83 1.23 0.15 -6.60
N ILE A 84 1.40 -0.89 -5.79
CA ILE A 84 1.53 -0.75 -4.33
C ILE A 84 2.82 -0.04 -3.97
N GLY A 85 3.97 -0.46 -4.53
CA GLY A 85 5.22 0.25 -4.30
C GLY A 85 5.22 1.67 -4.86
N LEU A 86 4.62 1.89 -6.04
CA LEU A 86 4.43 3.23 -6.59
C LEU A 86 3.55 4.11 -5.68
N THR A 87 2.52 3.54 -5.06
CA THR A 87 1.65 4.26 -4.13
C THR A 87 2.46 4.76 -2.92
N SER A 88 3.30 3.89 -2.35
CA SER A 88 4.16 4.25 -1.23
C SER A 88 5.22 5.29 -1.62
N LEU A 89 5.92 5.06 -2.74
CA LEU A 89 6.99 5.94 -3.20
C LEU A 89 6.47 7.33 -3.54
N LEU A 90 5.51 7.40 -4.47
CA LEU A 90 5.01 8.67 -4.98
C LEU A 90 4.16 9.38 -3.92
N GLY A 91 3.50 8.66 -3.02
CA GLY A 91 2.84 9.26 -1.87
C GLY A 91 3.82 10.03 -1.00
N ILE A 92 4.94 9.40 -0.64
CA ILE A 92 6.02 10.04 0.14
C ILE A 92 6.63 11.22 -0.64
N GLN A 93 7.03 11.02 -1.90
CA GLN A 93 7.75 12.04 -2.67
C GLN A 93 6.87 13.24 -3.04
N LYS A 94 5.60 13.02 -3.40
CA LYS A 94 4.72 14.12 -3.87
C LYS A 94 4.03 14.84 -2.72
N LYS A 95 3.77 14.16 -1.59
CA LYS A 95 2.91 14.69 -0.51
C LYS A 95 3.58 14.72 0.86
N GLY A 96 4.68 14.00 1.06
CA GLY A 96 5.34 13.88 2.37
C GLY A 96 6.21 15.05 2.78
N ARG A 97 6.58 15.97 1.86
CA ARG A 97 7.38 17.18 2.15
C ARG A 97 8.62 16.90 3.02
N ILE A 98 9.30 15.79 2.74
CA ILE A 98 10.50 15.40 3.46
C ILE A 98 11.65 16.32 3.04
N ASP A 99 12.32 16.90 4.03
CA ASP A 99 13.54 17.66 3.90
C ASP A 99 14.65 16.89 4.62
N PRO A 100 15.60 16.28 3.87
CA PRO A 100 16.70 15.51 4.44
C PRO A 100 17.58 16.29 5.43
N ASN A 101 17.52 17.62 5.41
CA ASN A 101 18.28 18.47 6.33
C ASN A 101 17.57 18.66 7.68
N LYS A 102 16.30 18.25 7.80
CA LYS A 102 15.51 18.33 9.02
C LYS A 102 15.46 16.99 9.73
N LYS A 103 15.24 17.03 11.05
CA LYS A 103 15.08 15.82 11.88
C LYS A 103 13.63 15.33 11.89
N GLN A 104 13.06 15.09 10.71
CA GLN A 104 11.64 14.78 10.60
C GLN A 104 11.29 13.37 11.08
N THR A 105 10.14 13.27 11.74
CA THR A 105 9.52 12.01 12.17
C THR A 105 8.35 11.66 11.25
N LEU A 106 8.41 10.47 10.66
CA LEU A 106 7.33 9.86 9.90
C LEU A 106 6.55 8.87 10.78
N VAL A 107 5.23 9.01 10.82
CA VAL A 107 4.31 7.99 11.34
C VAL A 107 3.57 7.33 10.19
N VAL A 108 3.37 6.02 10.26
CA VAL A 108 2.64 5.25 9.25
C VAL A 108 1.54 4.44 9.91
N SER A 109 0.28 4.63 9.51
CA SER A 109 -0.81 3.76 9.95
C SER A 109 -0.97 2.57 9.00
N GLY A 110 -1.48 1.44 9.53
CA GLY A 110 -1.48 0.19 8.76
C GLY A 110 -0.07 -0.24 8.34
N ALA A 111 0.94 0.06 9.17
CA ALA A 111 2.35 -0.02 8.82
C ALA A 111 2.80 -1.43 8.43
N ALA A 112 2.18 -2.47 8.97
CA ALA A 112 2.49 -3.85 8.62
C ALA A 112 1.78 -4.34 7.34
N GLY A 113 1.01 -3.48 6.67
CA GLY A 113 0.36 -3.77 5.39
C GLY A 113 1.25 -3.49 4.18
N ALA A 114 0.73 -3.76 2.99
CA ALA A 114 1.50 -3.68 1.74
C ALA A 114 2.07 -2.27 1.47
N CYS A 115 1.23 -1.23 1.46
CA CYS A 115 1.71 0.15 1.26
C CYS A 115 2.49 0.67 2.48
N GLY A 116 2.00 0.42 3.69
CA GLY A 116 2.58 0.97 4.92
C GLY A 116 4.01 0.48 5.17
N SER A 117 4.28 -0.80 4.93
CA SER A 117 5.60 -1.40 5.18
C SER A 117 6.65 -0.82 4.24
N LEU A 118 6.29 -0.56 2.98
CA LEU A 118 7.14 0.12 2.01
C LEU A 118 7.26 1.61 2.34
N ALA A 119 6.17 2.28 2.69
CA ALA A 119 6.16 3.73 2.94
C ALA A 119 7.09 4.12 4.09
N GLY A 120 7.15 3.34 5.17
CA GLY A 120 8.08 3.63 6.27
C GLY A 120 9.55 3.43 5.88
N GLN A 121 9.87 2.36 5.16
CA GLN A 121 11.23 2.14 4.64
C GLN A 121 11.62 3.24 3.64
N ILE A 122 10.71 3.61 2.74
CA ILE A 122 10.93 4.68 1.76
C ILE A 122 11.12 6.03 2.48
N GLY A 123 10.28 6.36 3.46
CA GLY A 123 10.45 7.58 4.24
C GLY A 123 11.82 7.68 4.90
N ARG A 124 12.36 6.56 5.43
CA ARG A 124 13.74 6.51 5.91
C ARG A 124 14.75 6.78 4.80
N LEU A 125 14.58 6.15 3.64
CA LEU A 125 15.48 6.32 2.48
C LEU A 125 15.45 7.74 1.92
N GLU A 126 14.31 8.42 2.03
CA GLU A 126 14.08 9.80 1.60
C GLU A 126 14.51 10.85 2.66
N GLY A 127 14.95 10.42 3.84
CA GLY A 127 15.60 11.29 4.83
C GLY A 127 14.88 11.48 6.16
N CYS A 128 13.73 10.83 6.41
CA CYS A 128 13.15 10.83 7.75
C CYS A 128 14.10 10.16 8.75
N GLN A 129 14.50 10.92 9.77
CA GLN A 129 15.41 10.41 10.80
C GLN A 129 14.72 9.43 11.73
N ARG A 130 13.40 9.57 11.88
CA ARG A 130 12.60 8.68 12.70
C ARG A 130 11.37 8.17 11.94
N VAL A 131 11.08 6.89 12.05
CA VAL A 131 9.95 6.20 11.43
C VAL A 131 9.26 5.33 12.48
N VAL A 132 7.99 5.61 12.73
CA VAL A 132 7.16 4.89 13.71
C VAL A 132 5.95 4.29 13.02
N GLY A 133 5.69 3.01 13.27
CA GLY A 133 4.57 2.28 12.68
C GLY A 133 3.41 2.12 13.64
N ILE A 134 2.18 2.15 13.13
CA ILE A 134 0.98 1.75 13.89
C ILE A 134 0.36 0.53 13.22
N CYS A 135 0.17 -0.54 13.97
CA CYS A 135 -0.38 -1.80 13.46
C CYS A 135 -1.26 -2.51 14.52
N GLY A 136 -1.86 -3.65 14.15
CA GLY A 136 -2.95 -4.26 14.91
C GLY A 136 -2.59 -5.50 15.75
N SER A 137 -1.31 -5.78 15.97
CA SER A 137 -0.85 -6.85 16.86
C SER A 137 0.62 -6.64 17.27
N GLU A 138 1.07 -7.26 18.35
CA GLU A 138 2.47 -7.17 18.80
C GLU A 138 3.43 -7.88 17.85
N GLU A 139 3.02 -9.00 17.27
CA GLU A 139 3.84 -9.73 16.28
C GLU A 139 4.13 -8.84 15.06
N LYS A 140 3.16 -8.01 14.66
CA LYS A 140 3.34 -7.03 13.60
C LYS A 140 4.25 -5.88 14.03
N CYS A 141 4.17 -5.43 15.29
CA CYS A 141 5.11 -4.45 15.83
C CYS A 141 6.55 -4.97 15.77
N GLU A 142 6.77 -6.22 16.19
CA GLU A 142 8.07 -6.87 16.13
C GLU A 142 8.61 -6.99 14.71
N VAL A 143 7.77 -7.37 13.74
CA VAL A 143 8.16 -7.41 12.32
C VAL A 143 8.61 -6.04 11.82
N LEU A 144 7.89 -4.97 12.16
CA LEU A 144 8.23 -3.60 11.74
C LEU A 144 9.60 -3.16 12.27
N VAL A 145 9.86 -3.39 13.56
CA VAL A 145 11.11 -2.97 14.20
C VAL A 145 12.26 -3.89 13.79
N ASN A 146 12.11 -5.20 13.99
CA ASN A 146 13.21 -6.15 13.88
C ASN A 146 13.55 -6.51 12.44
N GLN A 147 12.56 -6.55 11.54
CA GLN A 147 12.79 -6.93 10.14
C GLN A 147 12.90 -5.72 9.22
N LEU A 148 12.03 -4.71 9.38
CA LEU A 148 11.94 -3.56 8.47
C LEU A 148 12.70 -2.31 8.94
N GLY A 149 13.22 -2.29 10.16
CA GLY A 149 14.07 -1.19 10.65
C GLY A 149 13.33 0.09 11.04
N PHE A 150 12.04 -0.01 11.39
CA PHE A 150 11.32 1.06 12.05
C PHE A 150 11.92 1.31 13.45
N ASP A 151 11.91 2.55 13.93
CA ASP A 151 12.49 2.86 15.25
C ASP A 151 11.56 2.49 16.41
N ALA A 152 10.26 2.43 16.15
CA ALA A 152 9.24 2.00 17.09
C ALA A 152 7.99 1.55 16.34
N ALA A 153 7.18 0.74 17.00
CA ALA A 153 5.85 0.39 16.53
C ALA A 153 4.85 0.38 17.69
N VAL A 154 3.61 0.79 17.40
CA VAL A 154 2.51 0.87 18.37
C VAL A 154 1.38 -0.04 17.92
N ASN A 155 0.94 -0.90 18.82
CA ASN A 155 -0.25 -1.72 18.63
C ASN A 155 -1.51 -0.94 19.02
N TYR A 156 -2.31 -0.52 18.03
CA TYR A 156 -3.49 0.31 18.27
C TYR A 156 -4.61 -0.41 19.03
N LYS A 157 -4.55 -1.73 19.16
CA LYS A 157 -5.54 -2.52 19.92
C LYS A 157 -5.25 -2.57 21.42
N THR A 158 -4.12 -2.02 21.86
CA THR A 158 -3.77 -1.94 23.28
C THR A 158 -4.24 -0.62 23.89
N PRO A 159 -4.45 -0.55 25.21
CA PRO A 159 -4.71 0.73 25.87
C PRO A 159 -3.57 1.74 25.65
N ASP A 160 -3.89 3.02 25.85
CA ASP A 160 -2.92 4.13 25.89
C ASP A 160 -2.15 4.35 24.57
N VAL A 161 -2.84 4.16 23.43
CA VAL A 161 -2.25 4.34 22.09
C VAL A 161 -1.68 5.76 21.94
N ALA A 162 -2.37 6.77 22.46
CA ALA A 162 -1.94 8.16 22.38
C ALA A 162 -0.63 8.39 23.14
N GLU A 163 -0.52 7.89 24.36
CA GLU A 163 0.67 7.99 25.21
C GLU A 163 1.84 7.22 24.60
N LYS A 164 1.60 6.01 24.12
CA LYS A 164 2.63 5.18 23.45
C LYS A 164 3.13 5.83 22.17
N LEU A 165 2.24 6.42 21.37
CA LEU A 165 2.63 7.17 20.17
C LEU A 165 3.48 8.38 20.54
N LYS A 166 3.06 9.16 21.53
CA LYS A 166 3.81 10.34 22.01
C LYS A 166 5.19 9.96 22.53
N ALA A 167 5.29 8.89 23.31
CA ALA A 167 6.57 8.37 23.80
C ALA A 167 7.46 7.87 22.64
N SER A 168 6.84 7.32 21.60
CA SER A 168 7.53 6.87 20.39
C SER A 168 7.97 8.03 19.49
N CYS A 169 7.43 9.24 19.65
CA CYS A 169 7.71 10.42 18.82
C CYS A 169 8.11 11.62 19.69
N PRO A 170 9.28 11.59 20.37
CA PRO A 170 9.66 12.61 21.35
C PRO A 170 9.79 14.03 20.77
N ASN A 171 10.02 14.15 19.46
CA ASN A 171 10.14 15.43 18.75
C ASN A 171 8.85 15.80 17.98
N GLY A 172 7.73 15.13 18.27
CA GLY A 172 6.48 15.27 17.52
C GLY A 172 6.49 14.54 16.18
N ILE A 173 5.46 14.78 15.36
CA ILE A 173 5.22 14.09 14.09
C ILE A 173 5.16 15.10 12.96
N ASP A 174 6.01 14.95 11.94
CA ASP A 174 6.09 15.89 10.81
C ASP A 174 5.36 15.36 9.59
N VAL A 175 5.44 14.04 9.37
CA VAL A 175 4.82 13.37 8.22
C VAL A 175 3.96 12.23 8.73
N TYR A 176 2.74 12.13 8.22
CA TYR A 176 1.83 11.02 8.50
C TYR A 176 1.38 10.36 7.20
N PHE A 177 1.75 9.09 6.99
CA PHE A 177 1.21 8.29 5.90
C PHE A 177 -0.04 7.54 6.40
N ASP A 178 -1.21 8.04 5.99
CA ASP A 178 -2.50 7.58 6.49
C ASP A 178 -3.15 6.54 5.55
N ASN A 179 -3.21 5.30 6.01
CA ASN A 179 -3.93 4.20 5.36
C ASN A 179 -5.28 3.88 6.02
N VAL A 180 -5.57 4.42 7.21
CA VAL A 180 -6.63 3.89 8.08
C VAL A 180 -7.76 4.87 8.34
N GLY A 181 -7.48 6.17 8.51
CA GLY A 181 -8.51 7.12 8.95
C GLY A 181 -9.01 6.86 10.38
N GLY A 182 -10.14 7.49 10.74
CA GLY A 182 -10.80 7.31 12.03
C GLY A 182 -9.93 7.67 13.23
N LEU A 183 -10.20 7.03 14.36
CA LEU A 183 -9.60 7.34 15.66
C LEU A 183 -8.06 7.32 15.66
N VAL A 184 -7.44 6.41 14.90
CA VAL A 184 -5.98 6.35 14.79
C VAL A 184 -5.45 7.63 14.13
N SER A 185 -6.09 8.09 13.06
CA SER A 185 -5.70 9.33 12.39
C SER A 185 -5.96 10.56 13.25
N ASP A 186 -7.06 10.59 14.00
CA ASP A 186 -7.35 11.68 14.94
C ASP A 186 -6.25 11.80 16.01
N VAL A 187 -5.86 10.67 16.61
CA VAL A 187 -4.77 10.62 17.59
C VAL A 187 -3.45 11.08 16.98
N VAL A 188 -3.10 10.62 15.78
CA VAL A 188 -1.86 11.03 15.11
C VAL A 188 -1.86 12.54 14.82
N ILE A 189 -2.92 13.07 14.20
CA ILE A 189 -3.05 14.50 13.84
C ILE A 189 -2.99 15.38 15.09
N SER A 190 -3.59 14.95 16.21
CA SER A 190 -3.54 15.69 17.47
C SER A 190 -2.11 15.89 18.01
N GLN A 191 -1.16 15.02 17.62
CA GLN A 191 0.24 15.02 18.06
C GLN A 191 1.23 15.50 16.97
N MET A 192 0.72 15.98 15.82
CA MET A 192 1.56 16.50 14.75
C MET A 192 2.12 17.89 15.07
N ASN A 193 3.33 18.13 14.55
CA ASN A 193 4.01 19.41 14.57
C ASN A 193 3.36 20.42 13.63
N GLU A 194 3.69 21.69 13.83
CA GLU A 194 3.31 22.75 12.91
C GLU A 194 3.89 22.53 11.52
N ASN A 195 3.11 22.87 10.49
CA ASN A 195 3.46 22.73 9.07
C ASN A 195 3.71 21.28 8.62
N GLY A 196 3.24 20.30 9.38
CA GLY A 196 3.31 18.89 9.02
C GLY A 196 2.46 18.53 7.80
N SER A 197 2.63 17.30 7.29
CA SER A 197 1.91 16.80 6.13
C SER A 197 1.30 15.42 6.38
N VAL A 198 0.00 15.31 6.12
CA VAL A 198 -0.75 14.05 6.09
C VAL A 198 -0.94 13.64 4.63
N ILE A 199 -0.38 12.48 4.29
CA ILE A 199 -0.56 11.78 3.02
C ILE A 199 -1.78 10.87 3.21
N LEU A 200 -2.95 11.32 2.80
CA LEU A 200 -4.18 10.54 2.88
C LEU A 200 -4.21 9.53 1.71
N CYS A 201 -3.66 8.35 1.96
CA CYS A 201 -3.59 7.24 1.00
C CYS A 201 -4.88 6.40 1.00
N GLY A 202 -5.44 6.14 2.18
CA GLY A 202 -6.63 5.29 2.34
C GLY A 202 -7.28 5.48 3.70
N GLN A 203 -8.49 4.95 3.86
CA GLN A 203 -9.25 5.05 5.11
C GLN A 203 -9.93 3.71 5.44
N ILE A 204 -9.14 2.64 5.55
CA ILE A 204 -9.67 1.28 5.67
C ILE A 204 -10.56 1.05 6.89
N ALA A 205 -10.40 1.84 7.96
CA ALA A 205 -11.23 1.70 9.17
C ALA A 205 -12.71 1.98 8.91
N VAL A 206 -13.04 2.80 7.91
CA VAL A 206 -14.42 3.24 7.63
C VAL A 206 -14.97 2.71 6.29
N TYR A 207 -14.24 1.83 5.59
CA TYR A 207 -14.71 1.29 4.29
C TYR A 207 -15.98 0.45 4.40
N ASN A 208 -16.25 -0.14 5.56
CA ASN A 208 -17.45 -0.93 5.81
C ASN A 208 -18.58 -0.10 6.45
N GLU A 209 -18.40 1.22 6.57
CA GLU A 209 -19.39 2.14 7.11
C GLU A 209 -20.13 2.88 5.97
N ASP A 210 -21.38 3.26 6.24
CA ASP A 210 -22.18 4.04 5.30
C ASP A 210 -22.00 5.53 5.56
N LEU A 211 -20.89 6.09 5.05
CA LEU A 211 -20.52 7.50 5.22
C LEU A 211 -20.39 8.24 3.88
N PRO A 212 -20.70 9.55 3.84
CA PRO A 212 -20.40 10.38 2.68
C PRO A 212 -18.88 10.47 2.47
N TYR A 213 -18.48 10.70 1.22
CA TYR A 213 -17.08 10.91 0.87
C TYR A 213 -16.76 12.41 0.65
N PRO A 214 -15.65 12.95 1.21
CA PRO A 214 -14.75 12.30 2.16
C PRO A 214 -15.43 12.09 3.53
N PRO A 215 -15.08 11.03 4.28
CA PRO A 215 -15.59 10.80 5.61
C PRO A 215 -15.39 12.05 6.49
N PRO A 216 -16.41 12.46 7.28
CA PRO A 216 -16.28 13.60 8.17
C PRO A 216 -15.18 13.33 9.21
N ILE A 217 -14.47 14.39 9.60
CA ILE A 217 -13.49 14.35 10.67
C ILE A 217 -14.03 15.09 11.90
N PRO A 218 -13.64 14.70 13.13
CA PRO A 218 -14.02 15.43 14.34
C PRO A 218 -13.59 16.90 14.30
N GLN A 219 -14.35 17.78 14.96
CA GLN A 219 -14.04 19.21 15.03
C GLN A 219 -12.65 19.46 15.64
N GLU A 220 -12.26 18.69 16.66
CA GLU A 220 -10.94 18.79 17.28
C GLU A 220 -9.80 18.46 16.29
N THR A 221 -10.00 17.44 15.44
CA THR A 221 -9.05 17.10 14.36
C THR A 221 -8.97 18.23 13.34
N GLN A 222 -10.12 18.81 12.96
CA GLN A 222 -10.17 19.94 12.04
C GLN A 222 -9.48 21.19 12.61
N ASP A 223 -9.66 21.45 13.90
CA ASP A 223 -9.03 22.56 14.61
C ASP A 223 -7.52 22.35 14.70
N ALA A 224 -7.05 21.13 15.00
CA ALA A 224 -5.62 20.81 15.00
C ALA A 224 -4.98 21.03 13.63
N LEU A 225 -5.65 20.61 12.54
CA LEU A 225 -5.18 20.86 11.18
C LEU A 225 -5.02 22.36 10.90
N ASN A 226 -6.02 23.16 11.26
CA ASN A 226 -6.04 24.60 11.01
C ASN A 226 -5.02 25.35 11.88
N GLN A 227 -5.01 25.10 13.19
CA GLN A 227 -4.16 25.81 14.15
C GLN A 227 -2.68 25.54 13.93
N ARG A 228 -2.32 24.33 13.49
CA ARG A 228 -0.92 23.94 13.24
C ARG A 228 -0.53 24.00 11.78
N ASN A 229 -1.40 24.51 10.90
CA ASN A 229 -1.15 24.58 9.46
C ASN A 229 -0.71 23.22 8.86
N ILE A 230 -1.34 22.13 9.30
CA ILE A 230 -1.04 20.78 8.80
C ILE A 230 -1.74 20.60 7.46
N GLN A 231 -0.99 20.27 6.41
CA GLN A 231 -1.58 19.95 5.12
C GLN A 231 -2.09 18.51 5.13
N ARG A 232 -3.38 18.30 4.85
CA ARG A 232 -3.95 16.97 4.66
C ARG A 232 -4.41 16.79 3.22
N ASP A 233 -3.61 16.08 2.45
CA ASP A 233 -3.82 15.90 1.01
C ASP A 233 -4.19 14.46 0.69
N ARG A 234 -5.27 14.29 -0.07
CA ARG A 234 -5.55 13.00 -0.73
C ARG A 234 -4.46 12.68 -1.75
N PHE A 235 -4.01 11.44 -1.72
CA PHE A 235 -3.09 10.90 -2.70
C PHE A 235 -3.72 9.72 -3.46
N THR A 236 -3.65 9.78 -4.79
CA THR A 236 -4.12 8.71 -5.69
C THR A 236 -3.04 8.46 -6.74
N VAL A 237 -2.43 7.27 -6.71
CA VAL A 237 -1.26 6.93 -7.55
C VAL A 237 -1.56 7.05 -9.06
N VAL A 238 -2.78 6.75 -9.50
CA VAL A 238 -3.16 6.79 -10.92
C VAL A 238 -3.13 8.19 -11.54
N ASN A 239 -2.98 9.24 -10.71
CA ASN A 239 -2.82 10.61 -11.17
C ASN A 239 -1.38 10.97 -11.57
N TYR A 240 -0.42 10.04 -11.47
CA TYR A 240 1.00 10.27 -11.73
C TYR A 240 1.63 9.25 -12.72
N PRO A 241 0.98 8.92 -13.86
CA PRO A 241 1.47 7.89 -14.77
C PRO A 241 2.87 8.18 -15.34
N GLU A 242 3.21 9.46 -15.54
CA GLU A 242 4.52 9.90 -16.01
C GLU A 242 5.68 9.53 -15.07
N ASP A 243 5.40 9.39 -13.77
CA ASP A 243 6.41 9.04 -12.77
C ASP A 243 6.58 7.51 -12.61
N PHE A 244 5.72 6.68 -13.23
CA PHE A 244 5.69 5.24 -12.97
C PHE A 244 6.98 4.54 -13.41
N ALA A 245 7.51 4.88 -14.59
CA ALA A 245 8.72 4.25 -15.10
C ALA A 245 9.93 4.53 -14.20
N GLY A 246 10.14 5.80 -13.84
CA GLY A 246 11.22 6.20 -12.93
C GLY A 246 11.04 5.64 -11.52
N GLY A 247 9.81 5.64 -11.01
CA GLY A 247 9.51 5.08 -9.70
C GLY A 247 9.77 3.57 -9.61
N LEU A 248 9.33 2.79 -10.61
CA LEU A 248 9.60 1.35 -10.66
C LEU A 248 11.09 1.04 -10.81
N GLN A 249 11.84 1.86 -11.56
CA GLN A 249 13.29 1.72 -11.67
C GLN A 249 13.97 1.93 -10.32
N LEU A 250 13.61 2.99 -9.59
CA LEU A 250 14.18 3.29 -8.27
C LEU A 250 13.83 2.21 -7.24
N LEU A 251 12.57 1.75 -7.21
CA LEU A 251 12.14 0.65 -6.34
C LEU A 251 12.90 -0.64 -6.67
N GLY A 252 13.06 -0.94 -7.96
CA GLY A 252 13.85 -2.08 -8.44
C GLY A 252 15.30 -2.02 -7.95
N GLN A 253 15.93 -0.85 -8.05
CA GLN A 253 17.27 -0.62 -7.53
C GLN A 253 17.36 -0.87 -6.02
N TRP A 254 16.46 -0.29 -5.22
CA TRP A 254 16.50 -0.48 -3.76
C TRP A 254 16.21 -1.92 -3.32
N VAL A 255 15.36 -2.65 -4.05
CA VAL A 255 15.15 -4.09 -3.84
C VAL A 255 16.44 -4.86 -4.15
N GLN A 256 17.11 -4.57 -5.27
CA GLN A 256 18.37 -5.21 -5.65
C GLN A 256 19.50 -4.91 -4.65
N GLU A 257 19.55 -3.70 -4.10
CA GLU A 257 20.51 -3.28 -3.08
C GLU A 257 20.18 -3.83 -1.68
N GLY A 258 19.05 -4.53 -1.50
CA GLY A 258 18.60 -5.04 -0.20
C GLY A 258 18.14 -3.95 0.78
N ARG A 259 17.90 -2.73 0.29
CA ARG A 259 17.45 -1.56 1.08
C ARG A 259 15.95 -1.53 1.28
N LEU A 260 15.19 -2.26 0.45
CA LEU A 260 13.77 -2.50 0.63
C LEU A 260 13.48 -3.98 0.80
N LYS A 261 12.80 -4.31 1.90
CA LYS A 261 12.28 -5.66 2.16
C LYS A 261 10.79 -5.70 1.88
N VAL A 262 10.37 -6.74 1.18
CA VAL A 262 8.97 -6.99 0.79
C VAL A 262 8.43 -8.11 1.66
N LEU A 263 7.30 -7.85 2.32
CA LEU A 263 6.56 -8.85 3.07
C LEU A 263 5.34 -9.28 2.27
N GLU A 264 5.10 -10.58 2.17
CA GLU A 264 3.95 -11.15 1.47
C GLU A 264 3.29 -12.24 2.34
N THR A 265 1.97 -12.25 2.35
CA THR A 265 1.16 -13.34 2.90
C THR A 265 0.47 -14.03 1.72
N VAL A 266 0.77 -15.29 1.48
CA VAL A 266 0.26 -16.04 0.33
C VAL A 266 -0.77 -17.06 0.80
N ALA A 267 -1.96 -17.04 0.21
CA ALA A 267 -2.94 -18.11 0.34
C ALA A 267 -2.92 -18.98 -0.92
N ASP A 268 -2.81 -20.29 -0.75
CA ASP A 268 -2.82 -21.26 -1.85
C ASP A 268 -4.25 -21.54 -2.32
N GLY A 269 -4.47 -21.59 -3.63
CA GLY A 269 -5.76 -21.95 -4.23
C GLY A 269 -6.71 -20.77 -4.42
N ILE A 270 -7.30 -20.68 -5.61
CA ILE A 270 -8.24 -19.59 -5.96
C ILE A 270 -9.52 -19.65 -5.13
N GLU A 271 -9.92 -20.83 -4.68
CA GLU A 271 -11.03 -21.10 -3.77
C GLU A 271 -10.90 -20.34 -2.44
N ASN A 272 -9.68 -20.04 -2.00
CA ASN A 272 -9.41 -19.34 -0.74
C ASN A 272 -9.47 -17.82 -0.88
N THR A 273 -9.72 -17.28 -2.09
CA THR A 273 -9.68 -15.83 -2.33
C THR A 273 -10.68 -15.06 -1.46
N GLY A 274 -11.90 -15.58 -1.28
CA GLY A 274 -12.92 -14.94 -0.45
C GLY A 274 -12.49 -14.81 1.01
N GLN A 275 -11.98 -15.90 1.60
CA GLN A 275 -11.49 -15.89 2.98
C GLN A 275 -10.26 -15.00 3.13
N ALA A 276 -9.30 -15.07 2.20
CA ALA A 276 -8.11 -14.23 2.20
C ALA A 276 -8.45 -12.73 2.10
N PHE A 277 -9.48 -12.35 1.34
CA PHE A 277 -9.97 -10.98 1.28
C PHE A 277 -10.56 -10.53 2.64
N VAL A 278 -11.40 -11.36 3.26
CA VAL A 278 -11.95 -11.10 4.61
C VAL A 278 -10.84 -11.01 5.66
N ASP A 279 -9.85 -11.88 5.59
CA ASP A 279 -8.69 -11.91 6.47
C ASP A 279 -7.87 -10.62 6.35
N MET A 280 -7.67 -10.15 5.12
CA MET A 280 -7.01 -8.88 4.84
C MET A 280 -7.78 -7.70 5.44
N MET A 281 -9.11 -7.64 5.26
CA MET A 281 -9.96 -6.58 5.83
C MET A 281 -9.96 -6.60 7.37
N ASN A 282 -9.79 -7.78 7.97
CA ASN A 282 -9.64 -7.94 9.43
C ASN A 282 -8.20 -7.80 9.93
N GLY A 283 -7.26 -7.46 9.03
CA GLY A 283 -5.86 -7.26 9.35
C GLY A 283 -5.16 -8.51 9.86
N ARG A 284 -5.45 -9.70 9.31
CA ARG A 284 -4.73 -10.94 9.65
C ARG A 284 -3.42 -11.11 8.87
N ASN A 285 -3.33 -10.57 7.66
CA ASN A 285 -2.13 -10.65 6.81
C ASN A 285 -1.00 -9.74 7.32
N THR A 286 0.25 -10.15 7.10
CA THR A 286 1.44 -9.30 7.24
C THR A 286 2.07 -9.09 5.88
N GLY A 287 2.23 -7.84 5.48
CA GLY A 287 2.63 -7.47 4.12
C GLY A 287 1.49 -7.59 3.09
N LYS A 288 1.84 -7.81 1.83
CA LYS A 288 0.88 -7.93 0.73
C LYS A 288 0.16 -9.27 0.77
N GLN A 289 -1.18 -9.25 0.86
CA GLN A 289 -1.99 -10.46 0.64
C GLN A 289 -1.97 -10.84 -0.84
N LEU A 290 -1.63 -12.10 -1.12
CA LEU A 290 -1.59 -12.71 -2.44
C LEU A 290 -2.36 -14.02 -2.45
N ILE A 291 -2.82 -14.41 -3.65
CA ILE A 291 -3.39 -15.73 -3.90
C ILE A 291 -2.52 -16.45 -4.90
N LYS A 292 -2.01 -17.62 -4.54
CA LYS A 292 -1.29 -18.50 -5.45
C LYS A 292 -2.30 -19.40 -6.15
N VAL A 293 -2.59 -19.06 -7.41
CA VAL A 293 -3.62 -19.75 -8.21
C VAL A 293 -3.10 -21.02 -8.88
N ALA A 294 -1.82 -21.05 -9.25
CA ALA A 294 -1.16 -22.18 -9.88
C ALA A 294 0.35 -22.16 -9.59
N GLU A 295 0.98 -23.32 -9.67
CA GLU A 295 2.44 -23.43 -9.77
C GLU A 295 2.90 -23.05 -11.17
N ARG A 296 4.10 -22.48 -11.25
CA ARG A 296 4.78 -22.30 -12.52
C ARG A 296 5.47 -23.62 -12.88
N ASN A 297 5.11 -24.20 -14.02
CA ASN A 297 5.87 -25.30 -14.58
C ASN A 297 7.09 -24.69 -15.28
N GLY A 298 8.29 -25.10 -14.87
CA GLY A 298 9.56 -24.59 -15.40
C GLY A 298 9.78 -24.87 -16.88
#